data_AF-A0A8S3CAP6-F1
#
_entry.id   AF-A0A8S3CAP6-F1
#
_cell.length_a   1.000
_cell.length_b   1.000
_cell.length_c   1.000
_cell.angle_alpha   90.00
_cell.angle_beta   90.00
_cell.angle_gamma   90.00
#
_symmetry.space_group_name_H-M   'P 1'
#
loop_
_entity.id
_entity.type
_entity.pdbx_description
1 polymer ?
#
loop_
_entity_poly.entity_id
_entity_poly.type
_entity_poly.pdbx_seq_one_letter_code
_entity_poly.pdbx_strand_id
1 'polypeptide(L)' 'TQLSTTPTDPNQCGTQVTGWYSGLMPAVTQTVTNGQVCFSWHSNSCTWSNTISVTNCGSFYVYELSMPPVCAARYCTNTP' A
#
# COMPACT_ATOMS: atom_id res chain seq x y z
N THR A 1 -8.51 6.55 -6.60
CA THR A 1 -7.39 5.63 -6.84
C THR A 1 -7.09 4.86 -5.56
N GLN A 2 -6.94 3.53 -5.60
CA GLN A 2 -6.75 2.66 -4.44
C GLN A 2 -5.33 2.06 -4.45
N LEU A 3 -4.71 1.82 -3.28
CA LEU A 3 -3.46 1.04 -3.24
C LEU A 3 -3.70 -0.36 -3.80
N SER A 4 -2.72 -0.90 -4.53
CA SER A 4 -2.77 -2.30 -4.99
C SER A 4 -2.89 -3.23 -3.80
N THR A 5 -3.89 -4.11 -3.79
CA THR A 5 -4.14 -5.08 -2.71
C THR A 5 -3.54 -6.45 -2.99
N THR A 6 -2.78 -6.56 -4.08
CA THR A 6 -2.08 -7.77 -4.48
C THR A 6 -0.58 -7.50 -4.50
N PRO A 7 0.26 -8.52 -4.24
CA PRO A 7 1.71 -8.41 -4.40
C PRO A 7 2.05 -7.79 -5.76
N THR A 8 2.78 -6.69 -5.73
CA THR A 8 3.16 -5.95 -6.94
C THR A 8 4.67 -6.07 -7.10
N ASP A 9 5.11 -6.60 -8.23
CA ASP A 9 6.53 -6.88 -8.46
C ASP A 9 7.42 -5.62 -8.34
N PRO A 10 8.71 -5.78 -8.00
CA PRO A 10 9.68 -4.70 -8.05
C PRO A 10 9.77 -4.05 -9.44
N ASN A 11 10.31 -2.84 -9.52
CA ASN A 11 10.47 -2.08 -10.78
C ASN A 11 9.15 -1.71 -11.48
N GLN A 12 8.05 -1.68 -10.72
CA GLN A 12 6.74 -1.20 -11.19
C GLN A 12 6.48 0.21 -10.65
N CYS A 13 5.48 0.90 -11.20
CA CYS A 13 4.97 2.15 -10.66
C CYS A 13 6.06 3.26 -10.53
N GLY A 14 7.08 3.20 -11.40
CA GLY A 14 8.18 4.15 -11.47
C GLY A 14 9.15 4.10 -10.28
N THR A 15 9.26 2.96 -9.61
CA THR A 15 10.11 2.77 -8.43
C THR A 15 10.79 1.41 -8.47
N GLN A 16 11.96 1.26 -7.84
CA GLN A 16 12.62 -0.06 -7.79
C GLN A 16 12.02 -0.94 -6.68
N VAL A 17 11.63 -0.34 -5.55
CA VAL A 17 10.96 -1.01 -4.42
C VAL A 17 9.48 -0.64 -4.45
N THR A 18 8.60 -1.62 -4.69
CA THR A 18 7.17 -1.36 -4.95
C THR A 18 6.32 -1.65 -3.71
N GLY A 19 5.62 -0.64 -3.20
CA GLY A 19 4.69 -0.78 -2.07
C GLY A 19 3.29 -1.22 -2.51
N TRP A 20 2.75 -2.25 -1.87
CA TRP A 20 1.37 -2.73 -2.04
C TRP A 20 0.72 -2.99 -0.67
N TYR A 21 -0.59 -2.80 -0.57
CA TYR A 21 -1.35 -2.97 0.68
C TYR A 21 -1.65 -4.45 0.93
N SER A 22 -1.07 -5.01 1.99
CA SER A 22 -1.22 -6.42 2.37
C SER A 22 -2.28 -6.64 3.46
N GLY A 23 -2.84 -5.55 4.00
CA GLY A 23 -3.93 -5.61 4.97
C GLY A 23 -5.29 -5.91 4.35
N LEU A 24 -6.29 -6.09 5.21
CA LEU A 24 -7.69 -6.10 4.80
C LEU A 24 -8.19 -4.66 4.64
N MET A 25 -8.98 -4.40 3.61
CA MET A 25 -9.61 -3.10 3.42
C MET A 25 -10.80 -2.96 4.39
N PRO A 26 -10.99 -1.78 5.02
CA PRO A 26 -12.14 -1.56 5.89
C PRO A 26 -13.45 -1.70 5.10
N ALA A 27 -14.35 -2.58 5.58
CA ALA A 27 -15.64 -2.85 4.93
C ALA A 27 -16.74 -1.87 5.37
N VAL A 28 -16.64 -1.32 6.58
CA VAL A 28 -17.64 -0.42 7.16
C VAL A 28 -17.27 1.02 6.86
N THR A 29 -18.22 1.81 6.36
CA THR A 29 -18.00 3.23 6.07
C THR A 29 -17.74 4.03 7.35
N GLN A 30 -16.95 5.10 7.23
CA GLN A 30 -16.52 5.97 8.34
C GLN A 30 -15.73 5.24 9.43
N THR A 31 -15.14 4.09 9.12
CA THR A 31 -14.22 3.39 10.03
C THR A 31 -12.78 3.57 9.58
N VAL A 32 -11.92 3.78 10.58
CA VAL A 32 -10.46 3.84 10.41
C VAL A 32 -9.88 2.51 10.90
N THR A 33 -9.09 1.86 10.04
CA THR A 33 -8.39 0.62 10.38
C THR A 33 -6.92 0.75 10.06
N ASN A 34 -6.07 0.15 10.90
CA ASN A 34 -4.65 0.03 10.59
C ASN A 34 -4.41 -1.16 9.67
N GLY A 35 -3.56 -0.96 8.67
CA GLY A 35 -3.15 -1.98 7.72
C GLY A 35 -1.67 -1.92 7.43
N GLN A 36 -1.15 -2.99 6.83
CA GLN A 36 0.25 -3.05 6.40
C GLN A 36 0.37 -2.73 4.91
N VAL A 37 1.41 -1.98 4.57
CA VAL A 37 1.95 -1.92 3.22
C VAL A 37 3.24 -2.70 3.19
N CYS A 38 3.30 -3.71 2.34
CA CYS A 38 4.50 -4.47 2.04
C CYS A 38 5.26 -3.84 0.87
N PHE A 39 6.58 -3.82 0.95
CA PHE A 39 7.46 -3.30 -0.08
C PHE A 39 8.22 -4.45 -0.74
N SER A 40 7.87 -4.72 -2.00
CA SER A 40 8.47 -5.77 -2.81
C SER A 40 9.84 -5.36 -3.32
N TRP A 41 10.82 -6.25 -3.14
CA TRP A 41 12.21 -6.07 -3.54
C TRP A 41 12.87 -7.40 -3.89
N HIS A 42 13.62 -7.44 -5.00
CA HIS A 42 14.16 -8.67 -5.57
C HIS A 42 13.09 -9.79 -5.69
N SER A 43 13.31 -10.94 -5.04
CA SER A 43 12.41 -12.09 -5.06
C SER A 43 11.43 -12.11 -3.89
N ASN A 44 11.49 -11.13 -2.97
CA ASN A 44 10.62 -11.07 -1.80
C ASN A 44 9.58 -9.96 -1.97
N SER A 45 8.31 -10.37 -1.98
CA SER A 45 7.17 -9.46 -2.10
C SER A 45 6.93 -8.58 -0.88
N CYS A 46 7.56 -8.88 0.27
CA CYS A 46 7.49 -8.07 1.49
C CYS A 46 8.85 -8.04 2.20
N THR A 47 9.81 -7.32 1.61
CA THR A 47 11.14 -7.13 2.22
C THR A 47 11.11 -6.14 3.37
N TRP A 48 10.31 -5.08 3.22
CA TRP A 48 9.99 -4.14 4.29
C TRP A 48 8.48 -3.99 4.42
N SER A 49 8.03 -3.49 5.56
CA SER A 49 6.62 -3.11 5.73
C SER A 49 6.47 -1.84 6.56
N ASN A 50 5.39 -1.13 6.31
CA ASN A 50 4.94 0.00 7.10
C ASN A 50 3.50 -0.22 7.55
N THR A 51 3.21 0.16 8.79
CA THR A 51 1.83 0.36 9.23
C THR A 51 1.31 1.69 8.67
N ILE A 52 0.09 1.68 8.16
CA ILE A 52 -0.65 2.87 7.74
C ILE A 52 -2.07 2.81 8.30
N SER A 53 -2.79 3.94 8.28
CA SER A 53 -4.22 3.97 8.58
C SER A 53 -5.03 4.14 7.29
N VAL A 54 -6.15 3.44 7.21
CA VAL A 54 -7.06 3.46 6.05
C VAL A 54 -8.46 3.77 6.53
N THR A 55 -9.11 4.72 5.88
CA THR A 55 -10.50 5.09 6.15
C THR A 55 -11.36 4.75 4.95
N ASN A 56 -12.48 4.05 5.16
CA ASN A 56 -13.49 3.84 4.12
C ASN A 56 -14.49 5.01 4.11
N CYS A 57 -14.53 5.79 3.03
CA CYS A 57 -15.44 6.93 2.87
C CYS A 57 -16.70 6.57 2.04
N GLY A 58 -16.96 5.29 1.78
CA GLY A 58 -18.08 4.79 1.00
C GLY A 58 -17.74 4.59 -0.47
N SER A 59 -17.39 5.68 -1.17
CA SER A 59 -17.06 5.66 -2.60
C SER A 59 -15.56 5.63 -2.89
N PHE A 60 -14.73 5.89 -1.89
CA PHE A 60 -13.27 5.87 -1.99
C PHE A 60 -12.65 5.57 -0.62
N TYR A 61 -11.33 5.33 -0.63
CA TYR A 61 -10.52 5.13 0.56
C TYR A 61 -9.54 6.29 0.74
N VAL A 62 -9.33 6.71 1.98
CA VAL A 62 -8.30 7.68 2.36
C VAL A 62 -7.21 6.94 3.12
N TYR A 63 -5.96 7.23 2.78
CA TYR A 63 -4.78 6.58 3.34
C TYR A 63 -3.93 7.61 4.06
N GLU A 64 -3.65 7.37 5.33
CA GLU A 64 -2.61 8.08 6.08
C GLU A 64 -1.31 7.28 5.94
N LEU A 65 -0.50 7.67 4.96
CA LEU A 65 0.71 6.94 4.59
C LEU A 65 1.88 7.30 5.52
N SER A 66 2.62 6.27 5.91
CA SER A 66 3.92 6.43 6.56
C SER A 66 5.01 6.79 5.53
N MET A 67 6.15 7.30 6.00
CA MET A 67 7.30 7.53 5.12
C MET A 67 7.82 6.20 4.56
N PRO A 68 8.13 6.07 3.26
CA PRO A 68 8.71 4.86 2.71
C PRO A 68 9.99 4.45 3.46
N PRO A 69 10.24 3.15 3.68
CA PRO A 69 11.33 2.68 4.53
C PRO A 69 12.72 2.88 3.90
N VAL A 70 12.78 3.09 2.57
CA VAL A 70 14.03 3.30 1.82
C VAL A 70 13.81 4.32 0.69
N CYS A 71 14.88 4.98 0.25
CA CYS A 71 14.82 6.06 -0.75
C CYS A 71 14.18 5.64 -2.07
N ALA A 72 14.43 4.40 -2.51
CA ALA A 72 13.93 3.86 -3.76
C ALA A 72 12.56 3.16 -3.62
N ALA A 73 11.79 3.47 -2.56
CA ALA A 73 10.46 2.92 -2.32
C ALA A 73 9.34 3.92 -2.59
N ARG A 74 8.28 3.45 -3.25
CA ARG A 74 7.04 4.21 -3.48
C ARG A 74 5.82 3.33 -3.30
N TYR A 75 4.69 3.94 -2.98
CA TYR A 75 3.39 3.28 -2.89
C TYR A 75 2.79 3.13 -4.30
N CYS A 76 2.38 1.92 -4.66
CA CYS A 76 1.72 1.65 -5.93
C CYS A 76 0.21 1.63 -5.79
N THR A 77 -0.46 2.28 -6.73
CA THR A 77 -1.92 2.33 -6.82
C THR A 77 -2.42 1.69 -8.10
N ASN A 78 -3.60 1.10 -8.05
CA ASN A 78 -4.30 0.64 -9.24
C ASN A 78 -4.61 1.86 -10.13
N THR A 79 -4.55 1.69 -11.45
CA THR A 79 -5.05 2.71 -12.38
C THR A 79 -6.55 2.93 -12.11
N PRO A 80 -7.05 4.17 -12.29
CA PRO A 80 -8.49 4.43 -12.20
C PRO A 80 -9.30 3.58 -13.17
#